data_AF-A0A4Q3W181-F1
#
_entry.id   AF-A0A4Q3W181-F1
#
_cell.length_a   1.000
_cell.length_b   1.000
_cell.length_c   1.000
_cell.angle_alpha   90.00
_cell.angle_beta   90.00
_cell.angle_gamma   90.00
#
_symmetry.space_group_name_H-M   'P 1'
#
loop_
_entity.id
_entity.type
_entity.pdbx_description
1 polymer ?
#
loop_
_entity_poly.entity_id
_entity_poly.type
_entity_poly.pdbx_seq_one_letter_code
_entity_poly.pdbx_strand_id
1 'polypeptide(L)'
;MKQLITSSLVYASDTDDRFPLKDSWNDTTREFRNPAYTIRCPLLPETDFGYAFNAALSGTKPPKMPEKVPLNFESTRPGSNPSDTFTSLPRPGRHDGKNSIGYADGHAKSVGF
;
A
#
# COMPACT_ATOMS: atom_id res chain seq x y z
N MET A 1 -4.17 3.55 -5.84
CA MET A 1 -2.75 3.40 -5.48
C MET A 1 -2.05 4.71 -5.10
N LYS A 2 -2.02 5.77 -5.92
CA LYS A 2 -1.26 7.01 -5.57
C LYS A 2 -1.64 7.62 -4.20
N GLN A 3 -2.92 7.75 -3.89
CA GLN A 3 -3.41 8.28 -2.61
C GLN A 3 -2.93 7.46 -1.39
N LEU A 4 -2.91 6.13 -1.49
CA LEU A 4 -2.40 5.22 -0.45
C LEU A 4 -0.94 5.51 -0.08
N ILE A 5 -0.11 5.66 -1.11
CA ILE A 5 1.33 5.89 -0.94
C ILE A 5 1.54 7.29 -0.37
N THR A 6 0.86 8.30 -0.94
CA THR A 6 0.96 9.68 -0.47
C THR A 6 0.59 9.78 1.00
N SER A 7 -0.49 9.15 1.46
CA SER A 7 -0.84 9.18 2.89
C SER A 7 0.20 8.50 3.78
N SER A 8 0.87 7.46 3.29
CA SER A 8 1.93 6.78 4.03
C SER A 8 3.21 7.62 4.12
N LEU A 9 3.50 8.41 3.08
CA LEU A 9 4.65 9.33 3.08
C LEU A 9 4.41 10.55 3.97
N VAL A 10 3.20 11.11 3.98
CA VAL A 10 2.85 12.19 4.91
C VAL A 10 2.87 11.69 6.35
N TYR A 11 2.35 10.49 6.63
CA TYR A 11 2.51 9.88 7.96
C TYR A 11 3.98 9.79 8.37
N ALA A 12 4.86 9.37 7.45
CA ALA A 12 6.28 9.23 7.76
C ALA A 12 6.95 10.58 8.04
N SER A 13 6.60 11.65 7.31
CA SER A 13 7.13 12.99 7.61
C SER A 13 6.74 13.48 9.00
N ASP A 14 5.59 13.04 9.50
CA ASP A 14 5.07 13.42 10.82
C ASP A 14 5.51 12.47 11.95
N THR A 15 6.22 11.38 11.62
CA THR A 15 6.60 10.31 12.56
C THR A 15 8.08 9.94 12.47
N ASP A 16 8.99 10.90 12.66
CA ASP A 16 10.46 10.69 12.66
C ASP A 16 11.00 9.94 11.42
N ASP A 17 10.41 10.19 10.25
CA ASP A 17 10.67 9.50 8.99
C ASP A 17 10.39 7.99 9.06
N ARG A 18 9.38 7.54 9.81
CA ARG A 18 9.04 6.11 9.92
C ARG A 18 7.75 5.78 9.20
N PHE A 19 7.77 4.70 8.43
CA PHE A 19 6.55 4.17 7.85
C PHE A 19 5.58 3.65 8.92
N PRO A 20 4.27 3.56 8.59
CA PRO A 20 3.27 3.02 9.50
C PRO A 20 3.57 1.60 9.97
N LEU A 21 2.93 1.19 11.06
CA LEU A 21 3.00 -0.19 11.54
C LEU A 21 2.15 -1.12 10.67
N LYS A 22 2.68 -2.32 10.38
CA LYS A 22 2.05 -3.32 9.50
C LYS A 22 0.61 -3.71 9.87
N ASP A 23 0.24 -3.59 11.14
CA ASP A 23 -1.07 -4.05 11.65
C ASP A 23 -2.09 -2.90 11.73
N SER A 24 -1.67 -1.65 11.49
CA SER A 24 -2.53 -0.46 11.61
C SER A 24 -2.31 0.58 10.49
N TRP A 25 -1.56 0.23 9.44
CA TRP A 25 -1.10 1.17 8.42
C TRP A 25 -2.24 1.95 7.74
N ASN A 26 -3.37 1.31 7.52
CA ASN A 26 -4.51 1.91 6.83
C ASN A 26 -5.27 2.86 7.75
N ASP A 27 -5.36 2.50 9.04
CA ASP A 27 -6.03 3.30 10.06
C ASP A 27 -5.21 4.53 10.43
N THR A 28 -3.90 4.38 10.66
CA THR A 28 -3.01 5.48 11.06
C THR A 28 -2.74 6.45 9.93
N THR A 29 -2.86 6.02 8.67
CA THR A 29 -2.70 6.94 7.52
C THR A 29 -4.02 7.58 7.09
N ARG A 30 -5.14 7.27 7.76
CA ARG A 30 -6.48 7.69 7.31
C ARG A 30 -6.65 9.21 7.30
N GLU A 31 -6.09 9.91 8.28
CA GLU A 31 -6.21 11.36 8.41
C GLU A 31 -5.47 12.13 7.29
N PHE A 32 -4.45 11.51 6.69
CA PHE A 32 -3.65 12.10 5.61
C PHE A 32 -4.22 11.84 4.21
N ARG A 33 -5.44 11.31 4.12
CA ARG A 33 -6.09 10.97 2.85
C ARG A 33 -7.15 12.00 2.52
N ASN A 34 -7.32 12.25 1.24
CA ASN A 34 -8.47 13.00 0.78
C ASN A 34 -9.75 12.16 1.01
N PRO A 35 -10.73 12.65 1.78
CA PRO A 35 -11.93 11.88 2.14
C PRO A 35 -12.83 11.53 0.94
N ALA A 36 -12.66 12.21 -0.19
CA ALA A 36 -13.34 11.86 -1.45
C ALA A 36 -12.82 10.56 -2.09
N TYR A 37 -11.68 10.02 -1.62
CA TYR A 37 -11.10 8.79 -2.17
C TYR A 37 -11.33 7.59 -1.25
N THR A 38 -12.16 6.66 -1.72
CA THR A 38 -12.28 5.35 -1.11
C THR A 38 -11.04 4.53 -1.40
N ILE A 39 -10.39 4.04 -0.35
CA ILE A 39 -9.20 3.20 -0.47
C ILE A 39 -9.66 1.75 -0.54
N ARG A 40 -10.25 1.40 -1.69
CA ARG A 40 -10.68 0.04 -2.02
C ARG A 40 -10.40 -0.22 -3.50
N CYS A 41 -10.13 -1.47 -3.85
CA CYS A 41 -10.09 -1.88 -5.25
C CYS A 41 -11.52 -1.92 -5.80
N PRO A 42 -11.85 -1.21 -6.89
CA PRO A 42 -13.20 -1.18 -7.46
C PRO A 42 -13.64 -2.52 -8.09
N LEU A 43 -12.69 -3.45 -8.30
CA LEU A 43 -12.97 -4.79 -8.83
C LEU A 43 -13.21 -5.83 -7.73
N LEU A 44 -13.26 -5.42 -6.46
CA LEU A 44 -13.56 -6.27 -5.32
C LEU A 44 -14.92 -5.91 -4.70
N PRO A 45 -15.57 -6.85 -3.99
CA PRO A 45 -16.73 -6.53 -3.16
C PRO A 45 -16.43 -5.42 -2.16
N GLU A 46 -17.44 -4.62 -1.80
CA GLU A 46 -17.30 -3.52 -0.83
C GLU A 46 -16.82 -3.96 0.56
N THR A 47 -16.89 -5.25 0.87
CA THR A 47 -16.37 -5.80 2.12
C THR A 47 -14.85 -5.92 2.14
N ASP A 48 -14.19 -5.79 0.98
CA ASP A 48 -12.74 -5.96 0.84
C ASP A 48 -12.04 -4.67 0.37
N PHE A 49 -10.74 -4.59 0.63
CA PHE A 49 -9.90 -3.43 0.34
C PHE A 49 -8.98 -3.68 -0.85
N GLY A 50 -8.44 -4.89 -0.98
CA GLY A 50 -7.63 -5.30 -2.12
C GLY A 50 -6.21 -4.75 -2.17
N TYR A 51 -5.73 -4.11 -1.11
CA TYR A 51 -4.37 -3.58 -1.01
C TYR A 51 -3.74 -3.96 0.32
N ALA A 52 -2.48 -4.35 0.31
CA ALA A 52 -1.69 -4.64 1.49
C ALA A 52 -0.47 -3.73 1.61
N PHE A 53 0.07 -3.66 2.83
CA PHE A 53 1.33 -3.00 3.16
C PHE A 53 2.49 -4.01 3.21
N ASN A 54 3.68 -3.59 2.79
CA ASN A 54 4.88 -4.42 2.87
C ASN A 54 5.38 -4.48 4.32
N ALA A 55 5.14 -5.62 4.99
CA ALA A 55 5.45 -5.82 6.40
C ALA A 55 6.95 -5.63 6.73
N ALA A 56 7.84 -5.79 5.75
CA ALA A 56 9.28 -5.55 5.93
C ALA A 56 9.62 -4.07 6.20
N LEU A 57 8.71 -3.14 5.89
CA LEU A 57 8.88 -1.70 6.10
C LEU A 57 8.20 -1.18 7.37
N SER A 58 7.60 -2.05 8.18
CA SER A 58 6.85 -1.65 9.37
C SER A 58 7.70 -0.86 10.36
N GLY A 59 7.38 0.41 10.60
CA GLY A 59 8.10 1.28 11.54
C GLY A 59 9.55 1.60 11.15
N THR A 60 9.97 1.23 9.94
CA THR A 60 11.33 1.49 9.45
C THR A 60 11.41 2.86 8.78
N LYS A 61 12.62 3.40 8.69
CA LYS A 61 12.89 4.54 7.81
C LYS A 61 12.85 4.12 6.33
N PRO A 62 12.69 5.07 5.38
CA PRO A 62 12.86 4.81 3.97
C PRO A 62 14.17 4.06 3.67
N PRO A 63 14.13 3.00 2.85
CA PRO A 63 15.32 2.26 2.49
C PRO A 63 16.23 3.09 1.58
N LYS A 64 17.49 2.66 1.39
CA LYS A 64 18.47 3.38 0.55
C LYS A 64 18.07 3.54 -0.92
N MET A 65 17.31 2.59 -1.46
CA MET A 65 16.78 2.60 -2.83
C MET A 65 15.24 2.53 -2.79
N PRO A 66 14.57 3.61 -2.34
CA PRO A 66 13.12 3.59 -2.10
C PRO A 66 12.30 3.38 -3.38
N GLU A 67 12.85 3.73 -4.54
CA GLU A 67 12.27 3.53 -5.86
C GLU A 67 12.20 2.05 -6.29
N LYS A 68 12.85 1.14 -5.56
CA LYS A 68 12.85 -0.30 -5.85
C LYS A 68 12.05 -1.11 -4.85
N VAL A 69 11.57 -0.50 -3.77
CA VAL A 69 10.93 -1.23 -2.67
C VAL A 69 9.42 -0.96 -2.67
N PRO A 70 8.58 -1.98 -2.89
CA PRO A 70 7.14 -1.87 -2.72
C PRO A 70 6.78 -1.46 -1.29
N LEU A 71 5.95 -0.43 -1.15
CA LEU A 71 5.37 0.02 0.11
C LEU A 71 3.94 -0.51 0.26
N ASN A 72 3.10 -0.27 -0.75
CA ASN A 72 1.74 -0.81 -0.84
C ASN A 72 1.57 -1.55 -2.17
N PHE A 73 0.78 -2.61 -2.18
CA PHE A 73 0.57 -3.43 -3.36
C PHE A 73 -0.82 -4.05 -3.36
N GLU A 74 -1.32 -4.39 -4.55
CA GLU A 74 -2.55 -5.18 -4.64
C GLU A 74 -2.38 -6.54 -4.00
N SER A 75 -3.40 -6.98 -3.27
CA SER A 75 -3.33 -8.17 -2.45
C SER A 75 -4.60 -9.01 -2.58
N THR A 76 -4.45 -10.32 -2.36
CA THR A 76 -5.55 -11.26 -2.13
C THR A 76 -5.90 -11.43 -0.64
N ARG A 77 -5.12 -10.84 0.27
CA ARG A 77 -5.41 -10.91 1.71
C ARG A 77 -6.61 -10.00 2.05
N PRO A 78 -7.62 -10.52 2.76
CA PRO A 78 -8.78 -9.73 3.13
C PRO A 78 -8.49 -8.77 4.28
N GLY A 79 -9.33 -7.74 4.42
CA GLY A 79 -9.39 -6.86 5.58
C GLY A 79 -8.89 -5.44 5.31
N SER A 80 -8.95 -4.58 6.32
CA SER A 80 -8.62 -3.15 6.22
C SER A 80 -7.13 -2.85 6.38
N ASN A 81 -6.39 -3.66 7.14
CA ASN A 81 -4.94 -3.52 7.36
C ASN A 81 -4.15 -4.77 6.94
N PRO A 82 -4.39 -5.39 5.78
CA PRO A 82 -3.62 -6.56 5.41
C PRO A 82 -2.17 -6.14 5.16
N SER A 83 -1.24 -7.01 5.55
CA SER A 83 0.19 -6.85 5.31
C SER A 83 0.84 -8.22 5.12
N ASP A 84 1.89 -8.25 4.30
CA ASP A 84 2.82 -9.37 4.19
C ASP A 84 4.13 -8.92 3.53
N THR A 85 5.01 -9.87 3.21
CA THR A 85 6.30 -9.62 2.56
C THR A 85 6.21 -9.65 1.03
N PHE A 86 5.18 -9.01 0.46
CA PHE A 86 4.93 -8.90 -0.98
C PHE A 86 4.63 -10.25 -1.68
N THR A 87 3.95 -11.15 -0.96
CA THR A 87 3.69 -12.53 -1.42
C THR A 87 2.26 -12.75 -1.91
N SER A 88 1.32 -11.88 -1.53
CA SER A 88 -0.11 -12.04 -1.85
C SER A 88 -0.58 -11.29 -3.09
N LEU A 89 0.32 -10.98 -4.03
CA LEU A 89 -0.08 -10.41 -5.32
C LEU A 89 -1.05 -11.34 -6.05
N PRO A 90 -2.18 -10.82 -6.57
CA PRO A 90 -3.06 -11.58 -7.46
C PRO A 90 -2.31 -12.14 -8.68
N ARG A 91 -2.57 -13.41 -9.01
CA ARG A 91 -2.07 -14.11 -10.20
C ARG A 91 -3.24 -14.87 -10.85
N PRO A 92 -3.73 -14.49 -12.05
CA PRO A 92 -3.29 -13.34 -12.85
C PRO A 92 -3.53 -12.01 -12.13
N GLY A 93 -2.87 -10.95 -12.58
CA GLY A 93 -3.05 -9.61 -12.01
C GLY A 93 -4.48 -9.09 -12.16
N ARG A 94 -4.96 -8.31 -11.18
CA ARG A 94 -6.39 -7.98 -11.04
C ARG A 94 -6.91 -7.00 -12.11
N HIS A 95 -6.07 -6.09 -12.60
CA HIS A 95 -6.43 -5.05 -13.55
C HIS A 95 -5.84 -5.35 -14.93
N ASP A 96 -6.63 -5.99 -15.80
CA ASP A 96 -6.22 -6.42 -17.15
C ASP A 96 -4.92 -7.25 -17.15
N GLY A 97 -4.82 -8.19 -16.20
CA GLY A 97 -3.63 -9.03 -16.02
C GLY A 97 -2.46 -8.34 -15.31
N LYS A 98 -2.65 -7.11 -14.82
CA LYS A 98 -1.64 -6.32 -14.09
C LYS A 98 -2.05 -6.04 -12.66
N ASN A 99 -1.06 -5.82 -11.80
CA ASN A 99 -1.24 -5.37 -10.43
C ASN A 99 -0.66 -3.96 -10.25
N SER A 100 -1.35 -3.10 -9.50
CA SER A 100 -0.83 -1.81 -9.07
C SER A 100 0.09 -1.98 -7.87
N ILE A 101 1.28 -1.38 -7.95
CA ILE A 101 2.27 -1.32 -6.86
C ILE A 101 2.62 0.13 -6.61
N GLY A 102 2.68 0.49 -5.33
CA GLY A 102 3.24 1.73 -4.84
C GLY A 102 4.59 1.51 -4.18
N TYR A 103 5.55 2.39 -4.47
CA TYR A 103 6.93 2.27 -4.01
C TYR A 103 7.24 3.27 -2.89
N ALA A 104 8.27 2.98 -2.12
CA ALA A 104 8.67 3.73 -0.93
C ALA A 104 9.14 5.18 -1.23
N ASP A 105 9.38 5.54 -2.48
CA ASP A 105 9.69 6.91 -2.93
C ASP A 105 8.44 7.72 -3.36
N GLY A 106 7.26 7.10 -3.34
CA GLY A 106 6.02 7.77 -3.70
C GLY A 106 5.49 7.48 -5.09
N HIS A 107 6.23 6.82 -5.98
CA HIS A 107 5.72 6.50 -7.31
C HIS A 107 4.87 5.22 -7.32
N ALA A 108 4.08 5.04 -8.37
CA ALA A 108 3.28 3.84 -8.57
C ALA A 108 3.53 3.27 -9.97
N LYS A 109 3.46 1.95 -10.11
CA LYS A 109 3.54 1.25 -11.41
C LYS A 109 2.50 0.14 -11.48
N SER A 110 1.98 -0.09 -12.67
CA SER A 110 1.24 -1.31 -13.00
C SER A 110 2.22 -2.34 -13.56
N VAL A 111 2.24 -3.54 -13.01
CA VAL A 111 3.14 -4.64 -13.42
C VAL A 111 2.34 -5.88 -13.79
N GLY A 112 2.73 -6.57 -14.87
CA GLY A 112 2.16 -7.87 -15.24
C GLY A 112 3.11 -9.00 -14.82
N PHE A 113 2.53 -10.10 -14.35
CA PHE A 113 3.25 -11.34 -14.02
C PHE A 113 2.51 -12.54 -14.59
#